data_AF-A0A0F9E9Y6-F1
#
_entry.id   AF-A0A0F9E9Y6-F1
#
_cell.length_a   1.000
_cell.length_b   1.000
_cell.length_c   1.000
_cell.angle_alpha   90.00
_cell.angle_beta   90.00
_cell.angle_gamma   90.00
#
_symmetry.space_group_name_H-M   'P 1'
#
loop_
_entity.id
_entity.type
_entity.pdbx_description
1 polymer ?
#
loop_
_entity_poly.entity_id
_entity_poly.type
_entity_poly.pdbx_seq_one_letter_code
_entity_poly.pdbx_strand_id
1 'polypeptide(L)'
;MSENDTLPKDPWTFHEAMDILRERYGDQYDVRLVPSVRLGGGPHRCRCTIRVSHGEFSAAADLHYMEAFRDALKQTLEAAP
;
A
#
# COMPACT_ATOMS: atom_id res chain seq x y z
N MET A 1 -21.70 15.90 9.63
CA MET A 1 -20.51 15.31 10.30
C MET A 1 -19.91 14.35 9.29
N SER A 2 -18.86 14.75 8.59
CA SER A 2 -18.16 13.90 7.63
C SER A 2 -16.67 14.01 7.94
N GLU A 3 -16.26 13.36 9.02
CA GLU A 3 -14.85 12.99 9.19
C GLU A 3 -14.55 11.92 8.14
N ASN A 4 -14.13 12.37 6.96
CA ASN A 4 -13.49 11.51 5.96
C ASN A 4 -12.06 11.21 6.42
N ASP A 5 -11.94 10.54 7.56
CA ASP A 5 -10.69 9.94 8.02
C ASP A 5 -10.58 8.58 7.31
N THR A 6 -10.24 8.63 6.01
CA THR A 6 -10.23 7.46 5.10
C THR A 6 -9.12 6.45 5.46
N LEU A 7 -8.32 6.75 6.47
CA LEU A 7 -7.24 5.91 6.97
C LEU A 7 -7.46 5.64 8.46
N PRO A 8 -7.39 4.38 8.91
CA PRO A 8 -7.45 4.04 10.33
C PRO A 8 -6.29 4.71 11.09
N LYS A 9 -6.54 5.03 12.36
CA LYS A 9 -5.55 5.64 13.24
C LYS A 9 -4.36 4.70 13.42
N ASP A 10 -3.15 5.21 13.15
CA ASP A 10 -1.92 4.43 13.27
C ASP A 10 -1.69 3.97 14.73
N PRO A 11 -1.23 2.73 14.95
CA PRO A 11 -0.86 1.71 13.95
C PRO A 11 -2.04 0.84 13.51
N TRP A 12 -2.23 0.74 12.18
CA TRP A 12 -3.18 -0.20 11.56
C TRP A 12 -2.46 -1.40 10.94
N THR A 13 -3.14 -2.53 10.96
CA THR A 13 -2.70 -3.85 10.53
C THR A 13 -2.82 -4.01 9.01
N PHE A 14 -2.19 -5.06 8.48
CA PHE A 14 -2.35 -5.44 7.08
C PHE A 14 -3.80 -5.75 6.70
N HIS A 15 -4.59 -6.31 7.62
CA HIS A 15 -6.00 -6.62 7.35
C HIS A 15 -6.83 -5.34 7.21
N GLU A 16 -6.69 -4.41 8.15
CA GLU A 16 -7.37 -3.11 8.08
C GLU A 16 -7.00 -2.35 6.79
N ALA A 17 -5.76 -2.45 6.34
CA ALA A 17 -5.30 -1.88 5.08
C ALA A 17 -5.99 -2.46 3.85
N MET A 18 -6.14 -3.79 3.82
CA MET A 18 -6.81 -4.50 2.74
C MET A 18 -8.31 -4.25 2.76
N ASP A 19 -8.90 -4.09 3.94
CA ASP A 19 -10.30 -3.71 4.09
C ASP A 19 -10.56 -2.33 3.46
N ILE A 20 -9.67 -1.34 3.62
CA ILE A 20 -9.80 -0.03 2.96
C ILE A 20 -9.81 -0.18 1.42
N LEU A 21 -8.90 -0.98 0.88
CA LEU A 21 -8.84 -1.23 -0.58
C LEU A 21 -10.12 -1.90 -1.06
N ARG A 22 -10.63 -2.87 -0.30
CA ARG A 22 -11.88 -3.57 -0.60
C ARG A 22 -13.09 -2.65 -0.50
N GLU A 23 -13.18 -1.83 0.53
CA GLU A 23 -14.29 -0.88 0.72
C GLU A 23 -14.31 0.18 -0.38
N ARG A 24 -13.13 0.67 -0.79
CA ARG A 24 -13.03 1.76 -1.77
C ARG A 24 -13.10 1.31 -3.22
N TYR A 25 -12.50 0.16 -3.55
CA TYR A 25 -12.36 -0.31 -4.93
C TYR A 25 -13.09 -1.63 -5.20
N GLY A 26 -13.74 -2.24 -4.20
CA GLY A 26 -14.39 -3.55 -4.35
C GLY A 26 -13.37 -4.60 -4.75
N ASP A 27 -13.60 -5.28 -5.87
CA ASP A 27 -12.67 -6.26 -6.45
C ASP A 27 -11.76 -5.66 -7.55
N GLN A 28 -11.75 -4.33 -7.72
CA GLN A 28 -11.02 -3.63 -8.80
C GLN A 28 -9.65 -3.12 -8.37
N TYR A 29 -8.91 -3.92 -7.61
CA TYR A 29 -7.54 -3.60 -7.21
C TYR A 29 -6.63 -4.83 -7.27
N ASP A 30 -5.33 -4.59 -7.49
CA ASP A 30 -4.29 -5.62 -7.44
C ASP A 30 -3.14 -5.10 -6.55
N VAL A 31 -2.77 -5.89 -5.54
CA VAL A 31 -1.66 -5.58 -4.63
C VAL A 31 -0.52 -6.54 -4.90
N ARG A 32 0.61 -5.99 -5.33
CA ARG A 32 1.84 -6.74 -5.56
C ARG A 32 2.89 -6.39 -4.52
N LEU A 33 3.10 -7.31 -3.59
CA LEU A 33 4.19 -7.27 -2.63
C LEU A 33 5.38 -8.04 -3.19
N VAL A 34 6.49 -7.34 -3.42
CA VAL A 34 7.75 -7.95 -3.84
C VAL A 34 8.72 -7.88 -2.66
N PRO A 35 8.85 -8.97 -1.88
CA PRO A 35 9.95 -9.09 -0.93
C PRO A 35 11.25 -9.19 -1.75
N SER A 36 12.17 -8.25 -1.57
CA SER A 36 13.46 -8.33 -2.27
C SER A 36 14.29 -9.46 -1.67
N VAL A 37 14.57 -10.46 -2.49
CA VAL A 37 15.47 -11.56 -2.16
C VAL A 37 16.86 -11.19 -2.68
N ARG A 38 17.86 -11.26 -1.80
CA ARG A 38 19.25 -10.90 -2.13
C ARG A 38 19.87 -11.89 -3.12
N LEU A 39 20.53 -11.33 -4.14
CA LEU A 39 21.73 -11.91 -4.73
C LEU A 39 22.83 -10.84 -4.65
N GLY A 40 23.85 -11.00 -3.80
CA GLY A 40 25.07 -10.18 -3.84
C GLY A 40 25.19 -8.97 -2.89
N GLY A 41 24.54 -8.96 -1.72
CA GLY A 41 24.95 -8.07 -0.60
C GLY A 41 24.50 -6.59 -0.62
N GLY A 42 23.66 -6.17 -1.57
CA GLY A 42 23.07 -4.82 -1.57
C GLY A 42 22.08 -4.53 -0.42
N PRO A 43 21.64 -3.27 -0.25
CA PRO A 43 20.62 -2.91 0.75
C PRO A 43 19.31 -3.64 0.44
N HIS A 44 18.64 -4.13 1.48
CA HIS A 44 17.30 -4.70 1.35
C HIS A 44 16.35 -3.59 0.89
N ARG A 45 15.45 -3.90 -0.06
CA ARG A 45 14.39 -2.98 -0.51
C ARG A 45 13.12 -3.75 -0.79
N CYS A 46 12.20 -3.77 0.16
CA CYS A 46 10.84 -4.22 -0.07
C CYS A 46 10.14 -3.24 -1.01
N ARG A 47 9.36 -3.74 -1.97
CA ARG A 47 8.52 -2.90 -2.83
C ARG A 47 7.08 -3.35 -2.73
N CYS A 48 6.17 -2.39 -2.62
CA CYS A 48 4.75 -2.61 -2.78
C CYS A 48 4.24 -1.79 -3.96
N THR A 49 3.39 -2.40 -4.76
CA THR A 49 2.67 -1.76 -5.84
C THR A 49 1.18 -2.04 -5.69
N ILE A 50 0.36 -1.00 -5.73
CA ILE A 50 -1.10 -1.08 -5.71
C ILE A 50 -1.60 -0.56 -7.05
N ARG A 51 -2.37 -1.38 -7.75
CA ARG A 51 -3.02 -1.03 -9.00
C ARG A 51 -4.51 -0.90 -8.76
N VAL A 52 -5.09 0.15 -9.29
CA VAL A 52 -6.52 0.46 -9.25
C VAL A 52 -6.95 0.96 -10.62
N SER A 53 -8.24 1.06 -10.86
CA SER A 53 -8.81 1.46 -12.17
C SER A 53 -8.24 2.76 -12.75
N HIS A 54 -7.78 3.69 -11.91
CA HIS A 54 -7.29 5.01 -12.32
C HIS A 54 -5.76 5.17 -12.22
N GLY A 55 -5.01 4.13 -11.83
CA GLY A 55 -3.55 4.26 -11.74
C GLY A 55 -2.82 3.12 -11.06
N GLU A 56 -1.49 3.22 -11.07
CA GLU A 56 -0.56 2.35 -10.36
C GLU A 56 0.29 3.19 -9.41
N PHE A 57 0.34 2.80 -8.13
CA PHE A 57 1.05 3.49 -7.07
C PHE A 57 2.05 2.55 -6.44
N SER A 58 3.31 2.98 -6.32
CA SER A 58 4.40 2.13 -5.84
C SER A 58 5.26 2.85 -4.82
N ALA A 59 5.59 2.15 -3.74
CA ALA A 59 6.55 2.61 -2.76
C ALA A 59 7.54 1.49 -2.39
N ALA A 60 8.69 1.89 -1.85
CA ALA A 60 9.74 1.00 -1.44
C ALA A 60 10.25 1.38 -0.06
N ALA A 61 10.60 0.38 0.74
CA ALA A 61 11.13 0.53 2.09
C ALA A 61 12.29 -0.44 2.30
N ASP A 62 13.29 -0.03 3.06
CA ASP A 62 14.52 -0.81 3.16
C ASP A 62 14.38 -2.05 4.06
N LEU A 63 13.55 -1.98 5.10
CA LEU A 63 13.48 -3.00 6.15
C LEU A 63 12.13 -3.70 6.26
N HIS A 64 11.02 -3.00 5.99
CA HIS A 64 9.67 -3.52 6.25
C HIS A 64 8.74 -3.32 5.04
N TYR A 65 8.23 -4.41 4.48
CA TYR A 65 7.25 -4.34 3.39
C TYR A 65 5.95 -3.62 3.80
N MET A 66 5.63 -3.60 5.10
CA MET A 66 4.49 -2.85 5.63
C MET A 66 4.65 -1.33 5.46
N GLU A 67 5.87 -0.78 5.59
CA GLU A 67 6.12 0.64 5.28
C GLU A 67 5.86 0.92 3.80
N ALA A 68 6.46 0.12 2.92
CA ALA A 68 6.26 0.24 1.48
C ALA A 68 4.78 0.13 1.10
N PHE A 69 4.03 -0.74 1.76
CA PHE A 69 2.59 -0.90 1.52
C PHE A 69 1.78 0.29 2.02
N ARG A 70 2.05 0.79 3.23
CA ARG A 70 1.37 1.97 3.78
C ARG A 70 1.58 3.19 2.90
N ASP A 71 2.80 3.40 2.40
CA ASP A 71 3.11 4.52 1.53
C ASP A 71 2.44 4.39 0.16
N ALA A 72 2.44 3.19 -0.43
CA ALA A 72 1.71 2.93 -1.67
C ALA A 72 0.20 3.15 -1.49
N LEU A 73 -0.36 2.75 -0.34
CA LEU A 73 -1.79 2.95 -0.06
C LEU A 73 -2.12 4.42 0.11
N LYS A 74 -1.32 5.19 0.88
CA LYS A 74 -1.51 6.64 1.02
C LYS A 74 -1.53 7.32 -0.34
N GLN A 75 -0.54 7.05 -1.19
CA GLN A 75 -0.49 7.58 -2.56
C GLN A 75 -1.74 7.23 -3.36
N THR A 76 -2.22 5.98 -3.24
CA THR A 76 -3.44 5.51 -3.92
C THR A 76 -4.68 6.27 -3.44
N LEU A 77 -4.81 6.48 -2.13
CA LEU A 77 -5.97 7.14 -1.53
C LEU A 77 -5.99 8.66 -1.75
N GLU A 78 -4.82 9.29 -1.83
CA GLU A 78 -4.63 10.72 -2.14
C GLU A 78 -4.86 11.04 -3.61
N ALA A 79 -4.51 10.11 -4.52
CA ALA A 79 -4.70 10.27 -5.96
C ALA A 79 -6.13 9.96 -6.43
N ALA A 80 -6.97 9.41 -5.55
CA ALA A 80 -8.37 9.12 -5.85
C ALA A 80 -9.18 10.44 -5.89
N PRO A 81 -10.05 10.63 -6.91
CA PRO A 81 -10.84 11.85 -7.10
C PRO A 81 -11.92 12.06 -6.04
#